data_AF-A0AAV4FC77-F1
#
_entry.id   AF-A0AAV4FC77-F1
#
_cell.length_a   1.000
_cell.length_b   1.000
_cell.length_c   1.000
_cell.angle_alpha   90.00
_cell.angle_beta   90.00
_cell.angle_gamma   90.00
#
_symmetry.space_group_name_H-M   'P 1'
#
loop_
_entity.id
_entity.type
_entity.pdbx_description
1 polymer ?
#
loop_
_entity_poly.entity_id
_entity_poly.type
_entity_poly.pdbx_seq_one_letter_code
_entity_poly.pdbx_strand_id
1 'polypeptide(L)'
;MTSKHPYSPVTKKFKVQRSAAKVMGIVFWDAKGVILLDILPQVQCINAAQYCRTLDRLRDAIRRKKPGLLRRGVVLQHDNATPHSANLTQQWLQRYS
;
A
#
# COMPACT_ATOMS: atom_id res chain seq x y z
N MET A 1 -26.40 -22.25 -30.71
CA MET A 1 -25.38 -22.52 -31.76
C MET A 1 -24.51 -21.28 -31.91
N THR A 2 -23.22 -21.34 -31.57
CA THR A 2 -22.27 -20.24 -31.82
C THR A 2 -21.39 -20.62 -33.01
N SER A 3 -21.71 -20.09 -34.19
CA SER A 3 -20.87 -20.26 -35.39
C SER A 3 -19.56 -19.52 -35.16
N LYS A 4 -18.42 -20.22 -35.26
CA LYS A 4 -17.09 -19.61 -35.27
C LYS A 4 -16.48 -19.80 -36.65
N HIS A 5 -15.97 -18.71 -37.22
CA HIS A 5 -15.33 -18.70 -38.53
C HIS A 5 -14.02 -19.52 -38.49
N PRO A 6 -13.73 -20.38 -39.47
CA PRO A 6 -12.57 -21.28 -39.44
C PRO A 6 -11.21 -20.56 -39.39
N TYR A 7 -11.19 -19.27 -39.72
CA TYR A 7 -10.01 -18.40 -39.67
C TYR A 7 -10.01 -17.38 -38.52
N SER A 8 -10.94 -17.48 -37.57
CA SER A 8 -10.93 -16.60 -36.39
C SER A 8 -9.68 -16.88 -35.54
N PRO A 9 -8.89 -15.86 -35.17
CA PRO A 9 -7.78 -16.03 -34.24
C PRO A 9 -8.30 -16.62 -32.94
N VAL A 10 -7.74 -17.75 -32.51
CA VAL A 10 -8.07 -18.35 -31.22
C VAL A 10 -7.72 -17.33 -30.15
N THR A 11 -8.67 -17.00 -29.27
CA THR A 11 -8.44 -16.10 -28.14
C THR A 11 -7.35 -16.71 -27.25
N LYS A 12 -6.10 -16.27 -27.44
CA LYS A 12 -4.98 -16.66 -26.59
C LYS A 12 -5.20 -15.98 -25.25
N LYS A 13 -5.68 -16.71 -24.25
CA LYS A 13 -5.74 -16.20 -22.88
C LYS A 13 -4.32 -15.74 -22.52
N PHE A 14 -4.16 -14.45 -22.23
CA PHE A 14 -2.92 -13.94 -21.65
C PHE A 14 -2.68 -14.76 -20.38
N LYS A 15 -1.56 -15.51 -20.31
CA LYS A 15 -1.27 -16.33 -19.13
C LYS A 15 -1.14 -15.38 -17.93
N VAL A 16 -2.14 -15.41 -17.04
CA VAL A 16 -2.10 -14.72 -15.73
C VAL A 16 -1.25 -15.54 -14.77
N GLN A 17 -0.03 -15.91 -15.17
CA GLN A 17 0.88 -16.59 -14.26
C GLN A 17 1.55 -15.50 -13.42
N ARG A 18 1.19 -15.43 -12.13
CA ARG A 18 1.83 -14.50 -11.18
C ARG A 18 3.31 -14.88 -11.09
N SER A 19 4.21 -13.91 -11.28
CA SER A 19 5.64 -14.11 -11.03
C SER A 19 5.83 -14.54 -9.57
N ALA A 20 6.44 -15.70 -9.34
CA ALA A 20 6.53 -16.35 -8.03
C ALA A 20 7.33 -15.58 -6.96
N ALA A 21 7.95 -14.44 -7.31
CA ALA A 21 8.89 -13.71 -6.46
C ALA A 21 8.56 -12.21 -6.26
N LYS A 22 7.31 -11.78 -6.46
CA LYS A 22 6.94 -10.36 -6.26
C LYS A 22 6.67 -10.07 -4.78
N VAL A 23 7.48 -9.21 -4.19
CA VAL A 23 7.32 -8.70 -2.81
C VAL A 23 6.73 -7.28 -2.86
N MET A 24 5.94 -6.91 -1.86
CA MET A 24 5.41 -5.56 -1.71
C MET A 24 6.13 -4.86 -0.57
N GLY A 25 6.64 -3.65 -0.83
CA GLY A 25 7.29 -2.81 0.19
C GLY A 25 6.53 -1.50 0.36
N ILE A 26 6.37 -1.07 1.61
CA ILE A 26 5.84 0.25 1.97
C ILE A 26 7.00 1.07 2.51
N VAL A 27 7.22 2.27 1.96
CA VAL A 27 8.28 3.18 2.39
C VAL A 27 7.69 4.52 2.76
N PHE A 28 8.01 4.99 3.96
CA PHE A 28 7.73 6.36 4.40
C PHE A 28 9.04 7.11 4.60
N TRP A 29 9.10 8.33 4.11
CA TRP A 29 10.29 9.17 4.13
C TRP A 29 9.89 10.65 4.20
N ASP A 30 10.84 11.51 4.56
CA ASP A 30 10.73 12.97 4.44
C ASP A 30 12.00 13.55 3.80
N ALA A 31 12.11 14.87 3.72
CA ALA A 31 13.28 15.56 3.16
C ALA A 31 14.64 15.20 3.82
N LYS A 32 14.62 14.65 5.04
CA LYS A 32 15.80 14.20 5.79
C LYS A 32 16.05 12.69 5.69
N GLY A 33 15.21 11.97 4.96
CA GLY A 33 15.40 10.55 4.63
C GLY A 33 14.32 9.61 5.13
N VAL A 34 14.57 8.31 4.98
CA VAL A 34 13.62 7.21 5.24
C VAL A 34 13.30 7.07 6.73
N ILE A 35 12.00 7.03 7.04
CA ILE A 35 11.47 6.87 8.40
C ILE A 35 11.14 5.40 8.66
N LEU A 36 10.43 4.75 7.74
CA LEU A 36 9.98 3.36 7.85
C LEU A 36 10.09 2.65 6.50
N LEU A 37 10.59 1.41 6.52
CA LEU A 37 10.51 0.44 5.44
C LEU A 37 9.83 -0.80 6.00
N ASP A 38 8.68 -1.18 5.43
CA ASP A 38 7.91 -2.35 5.82
C ASP A 38 7.79 -3.28 4.61
N ILE A 39 8.43 -4.44 4.67
CA ILE A 39 8.45 -5.42 3.57
C ILE A 39 7.42 -6.51 3.89
N LEU A 40 6.44 -6.68 3.02
CA LEU A 40 5.39 -7.69 3.14
C LEU A 40 5.83 -8.97 2.41
N PRO A 41 6.15 -10.05 3.14
CA PRO A 41 6.79 -11.24 2.57
C PRO A 41 5.89 -12.07 1.64
N GLN A 42 4.60 -11.75 1.54
CA GLN A 42 3.66 -12.49 0.71
C GLN A 42 2.95 -11.56 -0.27
N VAL A 43 2.62 -12.07 -1.46
CA VAL A 43 1.88 -11.39 -2.54
C VAL A 43 0.40 -11.14 -2.17
N GLN A 44 0.13 -10.77 -0.92
CA GLN A 44 -1.18 -10.30 -0.49
C GLN A 44 -1.30 -8.82 -0.83
N CYS A 45 -2.42 -8.44 -1.45
CA CYS A 45 -2.76 -7.04 -1.59
C CYS A 45 -2.85 -6.42 -0.19
N ILE A 46 -2.22 -5.25 0.00
CA ILE A 46 -2.45 -4.46 1.22
C ILE A 46 -3.94 -4.18 1.29
N ASN A 47 -4.57 -4.59 2.39
CA ASN A 47 -5.91 -4.15 2.74
C ASN A 47 -5.84 -3.01 3.75
N ALA A 48 -6.97 -2.33 3.98
CA ALA A 48 -7.02 -1.17 4.87
C ALA A 48 -6.51 -1.48 6.29
N ALA A 49 -6.83 -2.67 6.83
CA ALA A 49 -6.38 -3.06 8.16
C ALA A 49 -4.85 -3.24 8.25
N GLN A 50 -4.23 -3.82 7.22
CA GLN A 50 -2.78 -3.93 7.13
C GLN A 50 -2.14 -2.55 7.00
N TYR A 51 -2.73 -1.65 6.21
CA TYR A 51 -2.25 -0.30 6.07
C TYR A 51 -2.29 0.47 7.40
N CYS A 52 -3.40 0.39 8.15
CA CYS A 52 -3.49 0.99 9.49
C CYS A 52 -2.42 0.45 10.45
N ARG A 53 -2.11 -0.86 10.42
CA ARG A 53 -1.00 -1.42 11.21
C ARG A 53 0.35 -0.84 10.82
N THR A 54 0.59 -0.59 9.53
CA THR A 54 1.81 0.09 9.09
C THR A 54 1.83 1.56 9.53
N LEU A 55 0.68 2.25 9.57
CA LEU A 55 0.58 3.61 10.10
C LEU A 55 0.87 3.69 11.61
N ASP A 56 0.45 2.70 12.40
CA ASP A 56 0.84 2.59 13.82
C ASP A 56 2.36 2.50 13.97
N ARG A 57 3.01 1.62 13.19
CA ARG A 57 4.46 1.48 13.15
C ARG A 57 5.15 2.76 12.69
N LEU A 58 4.55 3.48 11.74
CA LEU A 58 5.06 4.77 11.27
C LEU A 58 5.04 5.80 12.40
N ARG A 59 3.94 5.93 13.13
CA ARG A 59 3.82 6.85 14.27
C ARG A 59 4.90 6.55 15.34
N ASP A 60 5.12 5.28 15.64
CA ASP A 60 6.18 4.85 16.56
C ASP A 60 7.59 5.11 16.01
N ALA A 61 7.80 4.97 14.70
CA ALA A 61 9.06 5.29 14.06
C ALA A 61 9.34 6.80 14.07
N ILE A 62 8.32 7.64 13.84
CA ILE A 62 8.44 9.10 13.95
C ILE A 62 8.75 9.47 15.41
N ARG A 63 8.04 8.91 16.39
CA ARG A 63 8.30 9.17 17.82
C ARG A 63 9.76 8.89 18.20
N ARG A 64 10.33 7.78 17.71
CA ARG A 64 11.71 7.38 18.03
C ARG A 64 12.77 8.14 17.24
N LYS A 65 12.59 8.26 15.91
CA LYS A 65 13.63 8.78 15.01
C LYS A 65 13.54 10.29 14.82
N LYS A 66 12.34 10.87 14.93
CA LYS A 66 12.04 12.27 14.61
C LYS A 66 11.03 12.87 15.60
N PRO A 67 11.31 12.87 16.92
CA PRO A 67 10.34 13.31 17.93
C PRO A 67 9.84 14.76 17.73
N GLY A 68 10.68 15.62 17.14
CA GLY A 68 10.30 16.99 16.80
C GLY A 68 9.21 17.11 15.71
N LEU A 69 9.01 16.10 14.86
CA LEU A 69 7.96 16.13 13.83
C LEU A 69 6.56 16.09 14.46
N LEU A 70 6.36 15.24 15.47
CA LEU A 70 5.04 15.12 16.12
C LEU A 70 4.61 16.41 16.82
N ARG A 71 5.55 17.21 17.33
CA ARG A 71 5.24 18.50 17.96
C ARG A 71 4.84 19.58 16.95
N ARG A 72 5.31 19.50 15.70
CA ARG A 72 5.06 20.50 14.65
C ARG A 72 3.82 20.19 13.82
N GLY A 73 3.22 19.02 14.04
CA GLY A 73 2.23 18.45 13.13
C GLY A 73 2.88 17.72 11.96
N VAL A 74 2.27 16.63 11.52
CA VAL A 74 2.74 15.82 10.39
C VAL A 74 1.66 15.78 9.33
N VAL A 75 1.99 16.22 8.12
CA VAL A 75 1.13 16.03 6.95
C VAL A 75 1.55 14.75 6.26
N LEU A 76 0.63 13.79 6.17
CA LEU A 76 0.86 12.54 5.46
C LEU A 76 0.46 12.69 4.00
N GLN A 77 1.42 12.53 3.08
CA GLN A 77 1.15 12.46 1.65
C GLN A 77 1.19 11.01 1.18
N HIS A 78 0.09 10.52 0.61
CA HIS A 78 -0.03 9.20 -0.01
C HIS A 78 -0.99 9.25 -1.20
N ASP A 79 -1.00 8.21 -2.02
CA ASP A 79 -1.92 8.09 -3.15
C ASP A 79 -3.34 7.66 -2.71
N ASN A 80 -4.32 7.85 -3.59
CA ASN A 80 -5.73 7.55 -3.36
C ASN A 80 -6.07 6.05 -3.57
N ALA A 81 -5.13 5.14 -3.27
CA ALA A 81 -5.37 3.70 -3.41
C ALA A 81 -6.53 3.26 -2.50
N THR A 82 -7.31 2.26 -2.93
CA THR A 82 -8.49 1.78 -2.18
C THR A 82 -8.23 1.50 -0.70
N PRO A 83 -7.11 0.88 -0.29
CA PRO A 83 -6.79 0.68 1.13
C PRO A 83 -6.54 1.99 1.88
N HIS A 84 -5.99 3.01 1.24
CA HIS A 84 -5.63 4.29 1.86
C HIS A 84 -6.86 5.21 2.04
N SER A 85 -7.82 5.08 1.14
CA SER A 85 -9.05 5.88 1.14
C SER A 85 -10.23 5.17 1.81
N ALA A 86 -10.03 3.94 2.31
CA ALA A 86 -11.03 3.21 3.05
C ALA A 86 -11.39 3.92 4.36
N ASN A 87 -12.66 3.79 4.78
CA ASN A 87 -13.18 4.40 6.02
C ASN A 87 -12.32 4.06 7.25
N LEU A 88 -11.83 2.82 7.34
CA LEU A 88 -10.98 2.40 8.45
C LEU A 88 -9.68 3.22 8.53
N THR A 89 -9.07 3.52 7.39
CA THR A 89 -7.86 4.34 7.32
C THR A 89 -8.17 5.81 7.58
N GLN A 90 -9.28 6.32 7.06
CA GLN A 90 -9.70 7.70 7.33
C GLN A 90 -9.99 7.92 8.83
N GLN A 91 -10.64 6.97 9.50
CA GLN A 91 -10.85 7.01 10.95
C GLN A 91 -9.52 6.98 11.73
N TRP A 92 -8.57 6.17 11.29
CA TRP A 92 -7.23 6.16 11.88
C TRP A 92 -6.56 7.53 11.73
N LEU A 93 -6.59 8.12 10.54
CA LEU A 93 -6.00 9.44 10.28
C LEU A 93 -6.67 10.52 11.13
N GLN A 94 -8.00 10.54 11.23
CA GLN A 94 -8.73 11.50 12.06
C GLN A 94 -8.40 11.37 13.55
N ARG A 95 -8.22 10.14 14.05
CA ARG A 95 -7.88 9.90 15.46
C ARG A 95 -6.48 10.42 15.81
N TYR A 96 -5.58 10.48 14.84
CA TYR A 96 -4.16 10.69 15.05
C TYR A 96 -3.58 11.90 14.30
N SER A 97 -4.45 12.72 13.69
CA SER A 97 -4.14 13.98 13.00
C SER A 97 -3.70 15.06 13.97
#